data_AF-H0TLV8-F1
#
_entry.id   AF-H0TLV8-F1
#
_cell.length_a   1.000
_cell.length_b   1.000
_cell.length_c   1.000
_cell.angle_alpha   90.00
_cell.angle_beta   90.00
_cell.angle_gamma   90.00
#
_symmetry.space_group_name_H-M   'P 1'
#
loop_
_entity.id
_entity.type
_entity.pdbx_description
1 polymer ?
#
loop_
_entity_poly.entity_id
_entity_poly.type
_entity_poly.pdbx_seq_one_letter_code
_entity_poly.pdbx_strand_id
1 'polypeptide(L)'
;MIIRLDPGGPIDLEGLGASFAALARFYARHHGPAKDEHDTPRLFISKLENGSVVAEIVPYVVMLGQAVPFMQQAMVISQFTERVARVIRAFSGIETPAPSEIPSQDDARDIREFVRPLTGRRGAGLKIAYARYERRDGDKHTLLEYRFDENELNRAALTIDAELARPALPAPKAEEEPAVRKVSEAMLFFQQASRGAGKSSGRTADKAIIPAVSDKPLPVYFVKDADLKEQMVQGQPNPLKNTTYIVDADVQIVEGEAKGYRITHVHQVIDGDD
;
A
#
# COMPACT_ATOMS: atom_id res chain seq x y z
N MET A 1 13.69 -5.10 -14.62
CA MET A 1 14.50 -4.16 -13.81
C MET A 1 15.94 -4.60 -13.90
N ILE A 2 16.90 -3.69 -14.00
CA ILE A 2 18.34 -3.97 -13.98
C ILE A 2 18.88 -3.37 -12.70
N ILE A 3 19.48 -4.21 -11.85
CA ILE A 3 20.19 -3.78 -10.65
C ILE A 3 21.66 -4.03 -10.88
N ARG A 4 22.48 -3.01 -10.64
CA ARG A 4 23.93 -3.12 -10.64
C ARG A 4 24.45 -2.73 -9.27
N LEU A 5 25.08 -3.69 -8.61
CA LEU A 5 25.79 -3.52 -7.35
C LEU A 5 27.28 -3.42 -7.66
N ASP A 6 27.88 -2.27 -7.34
CA ASP A 6 29.32 -2.04 -7.43
C ASP A 6 29.88 -1.99 -5.99
N PRO A 7 30.32 -3.12 -5.41
CA PRO A 7 30.70 -3.18 -4.00
C PRO A 7 32.09 -2.59 -3.66
N GLY A 8 32.85 -2.08 -4.64
CA GLY A 8 34.20 -1.55 -4.43
C GLY A 8 35.28 -2.57 -4.03
N GLY A 9 34.93 -3.87 -3.96
CA GLY A 9 35.80 -4.96 -3.55
C GLY A 9 35.05 -6.29 -3.42
N PRO A 10 35.70 -7.39 -3.00
CA PRO A 10 35.07 -8.70 -2.87
C PRO A 10 33.83 -8.66 -1.94
N ILE A 11 32.76 -9.35 -2.36
CA ILE A 11 31.52 -9.48 -1.60
C ILE A 11 31.38 -10.93 -1.13
N ASP A 12 30.95 -11.11 0.11
CA ASP A 12 30.66 -12.43 0.65
C ASP A 12 29.34 -12.97 0.09
N LEU A 13 29.28 -14.28 -0.14
CA LEU A 13 28.13 -14.95 -0.74
C LEU A 13 26.88 -14.90 0.16
N GLU A 14 27.06 -15.02 1.48
CA GLU A 14 25.99 -14.91 2.46
C GLU A 14 25.41 -13.50 2.45
N GLY A 15 26.28 -12.48 2.46
CA GLY A 15 25.87 -11.08 2.39
C GLY A 15 25.12 -10.74 1.09
N LEU A 16 25.58 -11.27 -0.04
CA LEU A 16 24.90 -11.09 -1.33
C LEU A 16 23.54 -11.82 -1.36
N GLY A 17 23.50 -13.04 -0.83
CA GLY A 17 22.27 -13.82 -0.72
C GLY A 17 21.23 -13.13 0.15
N ALA A 18 21.62 -12.60 1.31
CA ALA A 18 20.75 -11.87 2.22
C ALA A 18 20.19 -10.59 1.57
N SER A 19 21.03 -9.86 0.82
CA SER A 19 20.62 -8.66 0.07
C SER A 19 19.54 -8.96 -0.97
N PHE A 20 19.73 -9.98 -1.82
CA PHE A 20 18.70 -10.35 -2.80
C PHE A 20 17.47 -10.98 -2.17
N ALA A 21 17.60 -11.71 -1.07
CA ALA A 21 16.46 -12.22 -0.32
C ALA A 21 15.61 -11.09 0.27
N ALA A 22 16.25 -10.03 0.78
CA ALA A 22 15.55 -8.84 1.24
C ALA A 22 14.82 -8.12 0.10
N LEU A 23 15.47 -7.98 -1.05
CA LEU A 23 14.82 -7.44 -2.24
C LEU A 23 13.59 -8.25 -2.67
N ALA A 24 13.66 -9.58 -2.60
CA ALA A 24 12.53 -10.45 -2.93
C ALA A 24 11.36 -10.28 -1.94
N ARG A 25 11.62 -10.15 -0.63
CA ARG A 25 10.59 -9.85 0.37
C ARG A 25 9.96 -8.47 0.14
N PHE A 26 10.79 -7.48 -0.17
CA PHE A 26 10.32 -6.13 -0.51
C PHE A 26 9.41 -6.13 -1.74
N TYR A 27 9.75 -6.93 -2.76
CA TYR A 27 8.91 -7.12 -3.94
C TYR A 27 7.58 -7.80 -3.63
N ALA A 28 7.59 -8.88 -2.84
CA ALA A 28 6.36 -9.56 -2.45
C ALA A 28 5.38 -8.62 -1.73
N ARG A 29 5.87 -7.78 -0.80
CA ARG A 29 5.04 -6.76 -0.14
C ARG A 29 4.53 -5.67 -1.07
N HIS A 30 5.23 -5.39 -2.18
CA HIS A 30 4.76 -4.42 -3.16
C HIS A 30 3.53 -4.87 -3.94
N HIS A 31 3.37 -6.18 -4.14
CA HIS A 31 2.19 -6.76 -4.77
C HIS A 31 1.01 -6.96 -3.82
N GLY A 32 1.23 -6.86 -2.51
CA GLY A 32 0.22 -7.14 -1.49
C GLY A 32 0.13 -8.63 -1.12
N PRO A 33 -0.74 -9.00 -0.17
CA PRO A 33 -0.87 -10.37 0.30
C PRO A 33 -1.40 -11.28 -0.82
N ALA A 34 -0.63 -12.33 -1.16
CA ALA A 34 -1.08 -13.39 -2.06
C ALA A 34 -2.17 -14.22 -1.36
N LYS A 35 -3.19 -14.64 -2.11
CA LYS A 35 -4.24 -15.53 -1.57
C LYS A 35 -3.74 -16.96 -1.38
N ASP A 36 -2.77 -17.38 -2.20
CA ASP A 36 -2.14 -18.71 -2.19
C ASP A 36 -0.60 -18.61 -2.36
N GLU A 37 0.13 -19.62 -1.90
CA GLU A 37 1.60 -19.69 -2.00
C GLU A 37 2.09 -19.74 -3.47
N HIS A 38 1.27 -20.27 -4.37
CA HIS A 38 1.52 -20.29 -5.82
C HIS A 38 1.31 -18.95 -6.51
N ASP A 39 0.55 -18.03 -5.89
CA ASP A 39 0.33 -16.67 -6.37
C ASP A 39 1.36 -15.67 -5.83
N THR A 40 2.31 -16.14 -5.00
CA THR A 40 3.35 -15.25 -4.46
C THR A 40 4.29 -14.81 -5.59
N PRO A 41 4.39 -13.51 -5.88
CA PRO A 41 5.17 -13.02 -7.00
C PRO A 41 6.67 -13.20 -6.73
N ARG A 42 7.37 -13.86 -7.66
CA ARG A 42 8.79 -14.22 -7.53
C ARG A 42 9.65 -13.42 -8.50
N LEU A 43 10.84 -13.04 -8.03
CA LEU A 43 11.88 -12.40 -8.82
C LEU A 43 12.95 -13.41 -9.23
N PHE A 44 13.38 -13.35 -10.49
CA PHE A 44 14.45 -14.20 -11.03
C PHE A 44 15.59 -13.35 -11.57
N ILE A 45 16.81 -13.83 -11.41
CA ILE A 45 18.01 -13.25 -12.02
C ILE A 45 18.21 -13.88 -13.40
N SER A 46 18.07 -13.11 -14.47
CA SER A 46 18.24 -13.62 -15.85
C SER A 46 19.67 -13.50 -16.37
N LYS A 47 20.51 -12.65 -15.77
CA LYS A 47 21.93 -12.47 -16.12
C LYS A 47 22.72 -12.03 -14.90
N LEU A 48 23.99 -12.45 -14.82
CA LEU A 48 25.00 -12.01 -13.85
C LEU A 48 26.31 -11.70 -14.62
N GLU A 49 26.94 -10.54 -14.35
CA GLU A 49 28.19 -10.12 -15.02
C GLU A 49 29.37 -9.99 -14.03
N ASN A 50 30.60 -9.99 -14.53
CA ASN A 50 31.82 -9.98 -13.70
C ASN A 50 32.22 -8.55 -13.28
N GLY A 51 32.79 -8.42 -12.07
CA GLY A 51 33.30 -7.15 -11.50
C GLY A 51 32.24 -6.28 -10.81
N SER A 52 30.97 -6.43 -11.20
CA SER A 52 29.79 -5.81 -10.57
C SER A 52 28.62 -6.79 -10.67
N VAL A 53 27.82 -6.93 -9.61
CA VAL A 53 26.66 -7.83 -9.66
C VAL A 53 25.56 -7.11 -10.43
N VAL A 54 25.45 -7.41 -11.73
CA VAL A 54 24.37 -6.93 -12.58
C VAL A 54 23.30 -8.01 -12.63
N ALA A 55 22.19 -7.82 -11.92
CA ALA A 55 21.03 -8.70 -11.95
C ALA A 55 19.92 -8.08 -12.79
N GLU A 56 19.52 -8.77 -13.85
CA GLU A 56 18.28 -8.44 -14.56
C GLU A 56 17.12 -9.24 -13.95
N ILE A 57 16.14 -8.50 -13.47
CA ILE A 57 15.03 -8.98 -12.65
C ILE A 57 13.74 -8.95 -13.48
N VAL A 58 13.10 -10.12 -13.56
CA VAL A 58 11.80 -10.33 -14.21
C VAL A 58 10.81 -11.04 -13.26
N PRO A 59 9.53 -10.67 -13.26
CA PRO A 59 8.49 -11.39 -12.55
C PRO A 59 8.23 -12.74 -13.21
N TYR A 60 8.12 -13.80 -12.41
CA TYR A 60 7.60 -15.08 -12.88
C TYR A 60 6.14 -15.20 -12.48
N VAL A 61 5.27 -15.27 -13.49
CA VAL A 61 3.89 -15.69 -13.32
C VAL A 61 3.76 -17.01 -14.05
N VAL A 62 3.23 -18.03 -13.37
CA VAL A 62 2.95 -19.31 -14.02
C VAL A 62 2.05 -19.04 -15.21
N MET A 63 2.51 -19.41 -16.42
CA MET A 63 1.75 -19.35 -17.66
C MET A 63 0.62 -20.39 -17.65
N LEU A 64 -0.32 -20.29 -16.69
CA LEU A 64 -1.55 -21.07 -16.68
C LEU A 64 -2.70 -20.18 -17.17
N GLY A 65 -2.85 -20.15 -18.49
CA GLY A 65 -4.15 -19.97 -19.15
C GLY A 65 -4.79 -18.58 -19.21
N GLN A 66 -4.27 -17.56 -18.54
CA GLN A 66 -4.78 -16.19 -18.64
C GLN A 66 -3.67 -15.26 -19.11
N ALA A 67 -3.85 -14.68 -20.31
CA ALA A 67 -2.93 -13.70 -20.88
C ALA A 67 -2.99 -12.40 -20.06
N VAL A 68 -2.25 -12.31 -18.96
CA VAL A 68 -1.94 -11.00 -18.36
C VAL A 68 -1.15 -10.23 -19.41
N PRO A 69 -1.66 -9.09 -19.93
CA PRO A 69 -0.97 -8.36 -20.98
C PRO A 69 0.41 -7.94 -20.49
N PHE A 70 1.45 -8.20 -21.29
CA PHE A 70 2.84 -7.82 -21.04
C PHE A 70 3.00 -6.34 -20.57
N MET A 71 2.08 -5.46 -20.98
CA MET A 71 2.02 -4.05 -20.55
C MET A 71 1.72 -3.86 -19.05
N GLN A 72 0.85 -4.68 -18.45
CA GLN A 72 0.55 -4.59 -17.01
C GLN A 72 1.75 -5.00 -16.16
N GLN A 73 2.50 -6.02 -16.61
CA GLN A 73 3.72 -6.47 -15.92
C GLN A 73 4.85 -5.44 -16.00
N ALA A 74 5.02 -4.80 -17.16
CA ALA A 74 5.95 -3.70 -17.37
C ALA A 74 5.68 -2.53 -16.39
N MET A 75 4.41 -2.18 -16.18
CA MET A 75 4.02 -1.12 -15.24
C MET A 75 4.39 -1.48 -13.80
N VAL A 76 4.13 -2.71 -13.37
CA VAL A 76 4.47 -3.16 -12.01
C VAL A 76 5.98 -3.15 -11.76
N ILE A 77 6.79 -3.56 -12.74
CA ILE A 77 8.25 -3.50 -12.63
C ILE A 77 8.74 -2.05 -12.56
N SER A 78 8.15 -1.13 -13.35
CA SER A 78 8.49 0.29 -13.29
C SER A 78 8.18 0.88 -11.93
N GLN A 79 6.95 0.66 -11.43
CA GLN A 79 6.51 1.13 -10.10
C GLN A 79 7.37 0.56 -8.98
N PHE A 80 7.77 -0.71 -9.08
CA PHE A 80 8.68 -1.31 -8.11
C PHE A 80 10.07 -0.67 -8.16
N THR A 81 10.60 -0.43 -9.37
CA THR A 81 11.90 0.24 -9.57
C THR A 81 11.89 1.63 -8.93
N GLU A 82 10.82 2.39 -9.16
CA GLU A 82 10.58 3.69 -8.53
C GLU A 82 10.45 3.59 -7.02
N ARG A 83 9.73 2.59 -6.50
CA ARG A 83 9.56 2.38 -5.06
C ARG A 83 10.90 2.12 -4.37
N VAL A 84 11.74 1.25 -4.92
CA VAL A 84 13.07 0.96 -4.35
C VAL A 84 13.90 2.25 -4.29
N ALA A 85 13.96 2.99 -5.40
CA ALA A 85 14.73 4.23 -5.47
C ALA A 85 14.19 5.29 -4.48
N ARG A 86 12.87 5.44 -4.40
CA ARG A 86 12.20 6.41 -3.51
C ARG A 86 12.49 6.13 -2.04
N VAL A 87 12.41 4.87 -1.60
CA VAL A 87 12.72 4.53 -0.20
C VAL A 87 14.18 4.83 0.13
N ILE A 88 15.12 4.50 -0.76
CA ILE A 88 16.54 4.84 -0.56
C ILE A 88 16.73 6.36 -0.49
N ARG A 89 16.08 7.13 -1.36
CA ARG A 89 16.14 8.62 -1.37
C ARG A 89 15.56 9.26 -0.11
N ALA A 90 14.45 8.71 0.38
CA ALA A 90 13.82 9.16 1.62
C ALA A 90 14.78 9.04 2.80
N PHE A 91 15.49 7.92 2.91
CA PHE A 91 16.44 7.70 4.01
C PHE A 91 17.80 8.38 3.80
N SER A 92 18.21 8.64 2.56
CA SER A 92 19.42 9.45 2.28
C SER A 92 19.19 10.96 2.43
N GLY A 93 17.97 11.41 2.72
CA GLY A 93 17.64 12.82 2.91
C GLY A 93 17.79 13.67 1.64
N ILE A 94 17.80 13.02 0.46
CA ILE A 94 17.78 13.70 -0.85
C ILE A 94 16.38 14.23 -1.13
N GLU A 95 15.36 13.47 -0.72
CA GLU A 95 13.95 13.81 -0.89
C GLU A 95 13.23 13.67 0.44
N THR A 96 12.39 14.65 0.77
CA THR A 96 11.44 14.53 1.88
C THR A 96 10.18 13.86 1.35
N PRO A 97 9.86 12.61 1.77
CA PRO A 97 8.68 11.92 1.28
C PRO A 97 7.41 12.64 1.74
N ALA A 98 6.37 12.63 0.90
CA ALA A 98 5.06 13.09 1.31
C ALA A 98 4.51 12.17 2.42
N PRO A 99 3.58 12.64 3.30
CA PRO A 99 3.07 11.83 4.41
C PRO A 99 2.48 10.48 4.01
N SER A 100 1.85 10.39 2.83
CA SER A 100 1.30 9.14 2.28
C SER A 100 2.36 8.19 1.70
N GLU A 101 3.62 8.61 1.66
CA GLU A 101 4.73 7.92 1.01
C GLU A 101 5.87 7.61 1.98
N ILE A 102 5.65 7.82 3.27
CA ILE A 102 6.63 7.50 4.32
C ILE A 102 6.86 5.97 4.29
N PRO A 103 8.11 5.51 4.12
CA PRO A 103 8.41 4.08 4.13
C PRO A 103 8.03 3.44 5.47
N SER A 104 7.45 2.24 5.43
CA SER A 104 7.17 1.46 6.64
C SER A 104 8.45 0.97 7.32
N GLN A 105 8.38 0.54 8.58
CA GLN A 105 9.54 -0.06 9.27
C GLN A 105 10.04 -1.34 8.56
N ASP A 106 9.14 -2.12 7.96
CA ASP A 106 9.52 -3.32 7.22
C ASP A 106 10.19 -2.98 5.88
N ASP A 107 9.75 -1.91 5.23
CA ASP A 107 10.43 -1.36 4.06
C ASP A 107 11.84 -0.86 4.42
N ALA A 108 11.97 -0.18 5.56
CA ALA A 108 13.27 0.25 6.08
C ALA A 108 14.19 -0.95 6.34
N ARG A 109 13.71 -1.99 7.04
CA ARG A 109 14.47 -3.22 7.33
C ARG A 109 14.96 -3.91 6.07
N ASP A 110 14.09 -4.13 5.08
CA ASP A 110 14.49 -4.83 3.88
C ASP A 110 15.39 -3.99 2.96
N ILE A 111 15.17 -2.66 2.87
CA ILE A 111 16.10 -1.80 2.13
C ILE A 111 17.46 -1.75 2.83
N ARG A 112 17.51 -1.72 4.16
CA ARG A 112 18.75 -1.78 4.93
C ARG A 112 19.56 -3.05 4.63
N GLU A 113 18.89 -4.20 4.63
CA GLU A 113 19.54 -5.47 4.32
C GLU A 113 19.93 -5.57 2.84
N PHE A 114 19.12 -5.02 1.94
CA PHE A 114 19.43 -4.94 0.51
C PHE A 114 20.69 -4.13 0.23
N VAL A 115 20.84 -2.93 0.83
CA VAL A 115 22.02 -2.07 0.60
C VAL A 115 23.22 -2.44 1.47
N ARG A 116 23.04 -3.30 2.49
CA ARG A 116 24.09 -3.70 3.45
C ARG A 116 25.43 -4.07 2.81
N PRO A 117 25.49 -4.85 1.70
CA PRO A 117 26.76 -5.21 1.12
C PRO A 117 27.53 -4.06 0.45
N LEU A 118 26.86 -2.92 0.23
CA LEU A 118 27.45 -1.71 -0.34
C LEU A 118 27.84 -0.67 0.73
N THR A 119 27.29 -0.78 1.94
CA THR A 119 27.52 0.18 3.02
C THR A 119 28.89 -0.01 3.67
N GLY A 120 29.54 1.10 4.06
CA GLY A 120 30.86 1.10 4.71
C GLY A 120 32.03 0.78 3.77
N ARG A 121 31.81 0.78 2.45
CA ARG A 121 32.80 0.41 1.44
C ARG A 121 33.15 1.57 0.53
N ARG A 122 34.45 1.85 0.39
CA ARG A 122 34.97 2.91 -0.47
C ARG A 122 34.67 2.64 -1.94
N GLY A 123 34.12 3.64 -2.62
CA GLY A 123 33.78 3.57 -4.04
C GLY A 123 32.61 2.64 -4.35
N ALA A 124 31.80 2.30 -3.34
CA ALA A 124 30.59 1.53 -3.56
C ALA A 124 29.52 2.34 -4.29
N GLY A 125 28.71 1.66 -5.09
CA GLY A 125 27.63 2.28 -5.85
C GLY A 125 26.49 1.30 -6.11
N LEU A 126 25.29 1.86 -6.23
CA LEU A 126 24.09 1.14 -6.63
C LEU A 126 23.48 1.84 -7.84
N LYS A 127 23.26 1.10 -8.91
CA LYS A 127 22.48 1.56 -10.05
C LYS A 127 21.23 0.71 -10.19
N ILE A 128 20.08 1.37 -10.26
CA ILE A 128 18.78 0.75 -10.43
C ILE A 128 18.17 1.34 -11.70
N ALA A 129 17.86 0.50 -12.68
CA ALA A 129 17.30 0.93 -13.95
C ALA A 129 16.08 0.11 -14.36
N TYR A 130 15.15 0.74 -15.06
CA TYR A 130 14.12 0.06 -15.81
C TYR A 130 14.41 0.24 -17.30
N ALA A 131 14.63 -0.87 -18.00
CA ALA A 131 14.89 -0.90 -19.43
C ALA A 131 13.82 -1.72 -20.13
N ARG A 132 13.33 -1.23 -21.27
CA ARG A 132 12.39 -1.94 -22.14
C ARG A 132 13.15 -2.47 -23.35
N TYR A 133 12.94 -3.75 -23.64
CA TYR A 133 13.42 -4.34 -24.88
C TYR A 133 12.49 -3.96 -26.03
N GLU A 134 13.03 -3.31 -27.05
CA GLU A 134 12.35 -3.19 -28.34
C GLU A 134 12.82 -4.32 -29.26
N ARG A 135 11.87 -5.15 -29.69
CA ARG A 135 12.15 -6.32 -30.55
C ARG A 135 12.64 -5.96 -31.96
N ARG A 136 12.60 -4.68 -32.36
CA ARG A 136 12.94 -4.27 -33.73
C ARG A 136 14.43 -4.17 -33.98
N ASP A 137 15.22 -3.68 -33.03
CA ASP A 137 16.64 -3.38 -33.26
C ASP A 137 17.61 -4.09 -32.29
N GLY A 138 17.09 -4.84 -31.31
CA GLY A 138 17.92 -5.54 -30.30
C GLY A 138 18.52 -4.59 -29.24
N ASP A 139 18.26 -3.28 -29.35
CA ASP A 139 18.74 -2.27 -28.42
C ASP A 139 17.85 -2.17 -27.16
N LYS A 140 18.52 -2.07 -26.01
CA LYS A 140 17.89 -1.81 -24.70
C LYS A 140 17.72 -0.31 -24.52
N HIS A 141 16.47 0.17 -24.54
CA HIS A 141 16.19 1.55 -24.14
C HIS A 141 15.92 1.62 -22.64
N THR A 142 16.84 2.26 -21.92
CA THR A 142 16.66 2.61 -20.50
C THR A 142 15.63 3.73 -20.40
N LEU A 143 14.49 3.45 -19.78
CA LEU A 143 13.40 4.41 -19.59
C LEU A 143 13.55 5.18 -18.28
N LEU A 144 14.13 4.55 -17.27
CA LEU A 144 14.32 5.13 -15.95
C LEU A 144 15.64 4.65 -15.36
N GLU A 145 16.40 5.56 -14.78
CA GLU A 145 17.69 5.25 -14.17
C GLU A 145 17.90 6.05 -12.89
N TYR A 146 18.25 5.32 -11.82
CA TYR A 146 18.66 5.86 -10.54
C TYR A 146 20.07 5.38 -10.24
N ARG A 147 20.89 6.29 -9.74
CA ARG A 147 22.25 6.01 -9.26
C ARG A 147 22.37 6.51 -7.84
N PHE A 148 23.00 5.70 -7.01
CA PHE A 148 23.31 6.00 -5.63
C PHE A 148 24.80 5.79 -5.40
N ASP A 149 25.44 6.80 -4.82
CA ASP A 149 26.85 6.72 -4.44
C ASP A 149 27.04 6.19 -3.00
N GLU A 150 28.31 5.98 -2.62
CA GLU A 150 28.70 5.54 -1.29
C GLU A 150 28.12 6.43 -0.17
N ASN A 151 28.13 7.75 -0.34
CA ASN A 151 27.68 8.68 0.69
C ASN A 151 26.17 8.58 0.90
N GLU A 152 25.41 8.49 -0.18
CA GLU A 152 23.96 8.36 -0.17
C GLU A 152 23.54 7.03 0.47
N LEU A 153 24.21 5.93 0.10
CA LEU A 153 23.95 4.60 0.66
C LEU A 153 24.30 4.53 2.15
N ASN A 154 25.46 5.09 2.56
CA ASN A 154 25.87 5.13 3.95
C ASN A 154 24.92 5.97 4.80
N ARG A 155 24.50 7.13 4.29
CA ARG A 155 23.55 7.98 4.99
C ARG A 155 22.19 7.29 5.12
N ALA A 156 21.68 6.68 4.05
CA ALA A 156 20.43 5.92 4.09
C ALA A 156 20.49 4.81 5.15
N ALA A 157 21.59 4.04 5.18
CA ALA A 157 21.77 2.99 6.17
C ALA A 157 21.78 3.51 7.61
N LEU A 158 22.51 4.60 7.89
CA LEU A 158 22.56 5.22 9.21
C LEU A 158 21.19 5.78 9.64
N THR A 159 20.47 6.44 8.74
CA THR A 159 19.12 6.95 9.02
C THR A 159 18.17 5.79 9.33
N ILE A 160 18.22 4.71 8.55
CA ILE A 160 17.39 3.53 8.80
C ILE A 160 17.74 2.90 10.15
N ASP A 161 19.03 2.69 10.44
CA ASP A 161 19.47 2.11 11.71
C ASP A 161 18.99 2.97 12.90
N ALA A 162 19.05 4.30 12.77
CA ALA A 162 18.54 5.22 13.78
C ALA A 162 17.01 5.14 13.93
N GLU A 163 16.25 5.05 12.84
CA GLU A 163 14.78 4.91 12.87
C GLU A 163 14.35 3.55 13.44
N LEU A 164 15.08 2.47 13.18
CA LEU A 164 14.81 1.13 13.70
C LEU A 164 15.26 0.95 15.15
N ALA A 165 16.31 1.64 15.58
CA ALA A 165 16.82 1.62 16.94
C ALA A 165 16.07 2.54 17.89
N ARG A 166 15.25 3.47 17.38
CA ARG A 166 14.27 4.17 18.21
C ARG A 166 13.43 3.10 18.90
N PRO A 167 13.34 3.10 20.25
CA PRO A 167 12.32 2.32 20.92
C PRO A 167 11.02 2.66 20.21
N ALA A 168 10.16 1.67 19.97
CA ALA A 168 8.80 1.96 19.55
C ALA A 168 8.18 2.87 20.62
N LEU A 169 8.37 4.18 20.48
CA LEU A 169 7.44 5.16 20.98
C LEU A 169 6.10 4.61 20.50
N PRO A 170 5.11 4.44 21.38
CA PRO A 170 3.79 4.01 20.94
C PRO A 170 3.49 4.86 19.72
N ALA A 171 3.30 4.18 18.58
CA ALA A 171 3.17 4.85 17.30
C ALA A 171 2.28 6.07 17.55
N PRO A 172 2.65 7.30 17.13
CA PRO A 172 1.73 8.42 17.26
C PRO A 172 0.45 7.91 16.64
N LYS A 173 -0.60 7.68 17.47
CA LYS A 173 -1.70 6.78 17.16
C LYS A 173 -2.06 7.02 15.70
N ALA A 174 -1.61 6.12 14.81
CA ALA A 174 -2.32 5.95 13.56
C ALA A 174 -3.72 5.72 14.07
N GLU A 175 -4.65 6.64 13.77
CA GLU A 175 -6.05 6.51 14.15
C GLU A 175 -6.35 5.02 14.00
N GLU A 176 -6.48 4.32 15.14
CA GLU A 176 -6.63 2.88 15.14
C GLU A 176 -7.78 2.67 14.19
N GLU A 177 -7.55 2.03 13.04
CA GLU A 177 -8.66 1.72 12.15
C GLU A 177 -9.63 0.96 13.04
N PRO A 178 -10.76 1.60 13.40
CA PRO A 178 -11.57 1.12 14.50
C PRO A 178 -12.01 -0.27 14.08
N ALA A 179 -11.80 -1.29 14.93
CA ALA A 179 -12.03 -2.68 14.58
C ALA A 179 -13.35 -2.79 13.80
N VAL A 180 -13.26 -3.06 12.50
CA VAL A 180 -14.41 -2.91 11.61
C VAL A 180 -15.21 -4.20 11.68
N ARG A 181 -16.36 -4.16 12.33
CA ARG A 181 -17.33 -5.26 12.25
C ARG A 181 -18.25 -5.01 11.06
N LYS A 182 -18.19 -5.90 10.07
CA LYS A 182 -19.12 -5.88 8.94
C LYS A 182 -20.49 -6.39 9.38
N VAL A 183 -21.53 -5.68 8.97
CA VAL A 183 -22.92 -6.09 9.14
C VAL A 183 -23.59 -5.98 7.78
N SER A 184 -24.16 -7.07 7.32
CA SER A 184 -24.89 -7.15 6.06
C SER A 184 -26.40 -7.14 6.31
N GLU A 185 -27.15 -6.53 5.39
CA GLU A 185 -28.62 -6.47 5.41
C GLU A 185 -29.20 -5.96 6.74
N ALA A 186 -28.55 -4.96 7.34
CA ALA A 186 -28.96 -4.41 8.62
C ALA A 186 -30.01 -3.30 8.43
N MET A 187 -31.01 -3.29 9.31
CA MET A 187 -31.96 -2.18 9.40
C MET A 187 -31.28 -0.94 9.99
N LEU A 188 -31.32 0.16 9.26
CA LEU A 188 -30.81 1.47 9.64
C LEU A 188 -31.94 2.49 9.68
N PHE A 189 -31.98 3.28 10.75
CA PHE A 189 -32.93 4.36 10.96
C PHE A 189 -32.19 5.68 11.19
N PHE A 190 -32.43 6.70 10.36
CA PHE A 190 -31.84 8.02 10.60
C PHE A 190 -32.54 8.73 11.76
N GLN A 191 -31.74 9.23 12.69
CA GLN A 191 -32.18 10.14 13.76
C GLN A 191 -31.86 11.59 13.41
N GLN A 192 -30.83 11.80 12.60
CA GLN A 192 -30.46 13.10 12.07
C GLN A 192 -29.88 12.91 10.66
N ALA A 193 -30.45 13.61 9.68
CA ALA A 193 -29.96 13.60 8.31
C ALA A 193 -29.76 15.04 7.84
N SER A 194 -28.54 15.37 7.44
CA SER A 194 -28.19 16.66 6.86
C SER A 194 -28.44 16.66 5.36
N ARG A 195 -28.89 17.79 4.80
CA ARG A 195 -29.16 17.95 3.36
C ARG A 195 -27.90 18.04 2.48
N GLY A 196 -26.71 18.21 3.08
CA GLY A 196 -25.44 18.28 2.36
C GLY A 196 -24.96 16.91 1.88
N ALA A 197 -23.92 16.89 1.04
CA ALA A 197 -23.32 15.66 0.55
C ALA A 197 -22.82 14.74 1.69
N GLY A 198 -22.79 13.43 1.43
CA GLY A 198 -22.31 12.43 2.38
C GLY A 198 -20.83 12.62 2.66
N LYS A 199 -20.44 12.59 3.93
CA LYS A 199 -19.03 12.69 4.31
C LYS A 199 -18.44 11.30 4.46
N SER A 200 -17.25 11.10 3.92
CA SER A 200 -16.47 9.87 4.11
C SER A 200 -15.56 9.91 5.35
N SER A 201 -15.30 11.11 5.91
CA SER A 201 -14.44 11.30 7.08
C SER A 201 -14.71 12.64 7.78
N GLY A 202 -14.15 12.81 8.99
CA GLY A 202 -14.25 14.03 9.79
C GLY A 202 -15.55 14.16 10.58
N ARG A 203 -15.92 15.38 10.96
CA ARG A 203 -17.16 15.64 11.72
C ARG A 203 -18.38 15.60 10.80
N THR A 204 -19.25 14.61 11.02
CA THR A 204 -20.54 14.47 10.35
C THR A 204 -21.70 14.95 11.23
N ALA A 205 -22.76 15.45 10.59
CA ALA A 205 -24.02 15.78 11.25
C ALA A 205 -25.06 14.66 11.08
N ASP A 206 -24.77 13.65 10.26
CA ASP A 206 -25.65 12.52 10.01
C ASP A 206 -25.51 11.49 11.14
N LYS A 207 -26.63 11.10 11.74
CA LYS A 207 -26.70 10.10 12.80
C LYS A 207 -27.80 9.09 12.53
N ALA A 208 -27.50 7.82 12.74
CA ALA A 208 -28.45 6.73 12.59
C ALA A 208 -28.32 5.69 13.69
N ILE A 209 -29.30 4.81 13.78
CA ILE A 209 -29.36 3.67 14.69
C ILE A 209 -29.44 2.40 13.84
N ILE A 210 -28.58 1.43 14.14
CA ILE A 210 -28.70 0.05 13.67
C ILE A 210 -28.96 -0.79 14.93
N PRO A 211 -30.22 -1.20 15.21
CA PRO A 211 -30.57 -1.87 16.46
C PRO A 211 -29.78 -3.16 16.72
N ALA A 212 -29.36 -3.85 15.66
CA ALA A 212 -28.52 -5.05 15.75
C ALA A 212 -27.09 -4.77 16.28
N VAL A 213 -26.69 -3.50 16.36
CA VAL A 213 -25.34 -3.08 16.73
C VAL A 213 -25.34 -2.21 17.97
N SER A 214 -26.20 -1.19 18.03
CA SER A 214 -26.26 -0.24 19.14
C SER A 214 -27.61 0.46 19.16
N ASP A 215 -28.19 0.58 20.35
CA ASP A 215 -29.43 1.34 20.59
C ASP A 215 -29.23 2.86 20.57
N LYS A 216 -27.96 3.32 20.55
CA LYS A 216 -27.60 4.74 20.54
C LYS A 216 -27.44 5.26 19.10
N PRO A 217 -27.83 6.52 18.82
CA PRO A 217 -27.58 7.16 17.53
C PRO A 217 -26.09 7.45 17.34
N LEU A 218 -25.48 6.82 16.34
CA LEU A 218 -24.07 6.93 16.01
C LEU A 218 -23.87 7.70 14.70
N PRO A 219 -22.73 8.40 14.52
CA PRO A 219 -22.38 9.10 13.30
C PRO A 219 -22.34 8.16 12.09
N VAL A 220 -22.86 8.65 10.96
CA VAL A 220 -22.91 7.92 9.69
C VAL A 220 -21.95 8.54 8.67
N TYR A 221 -21.18 7.67 8.04
CA TYR A 221 -20.24 7.97 6.97
C TYR A 221 -20.61 7.21 5.70
N PHE A 222 -20.29 7.78 4.55
CA PHE A 222 -20.58 7.20 3.23
C PHE A 222 -19.28 6.99 2.46
N VAL A 223 -19.22 5.92 1.65
CA VAL A 223 -18.09 5.70 0.75
C VAL A 223 -18.04 6.83 -0.29
N LYS A 224 -16.84 7.35 -0.55
CA LYS A 224 -16.58 8.63 -1.26
C LYS A 224 -17.03 8.67 -2.72
N ASP A 225 -17.31 7.51 -3.32
CA ASP A 225 -17.60 7.34 -4.73
C ASP A 225 -18.98 6.72 -5.00
N ALA A 226 -19.86 6.69 -4.00
CA ALA A 226 -21.19 6.15 -4.13
C ALA A 226 -22.21 7.19 -3.66
N ASP A 227 -23.12 7.61 -4.54
CA ASP A 227 -24.21 8.57 -4.27
C ASP A 227 -25.29 8.00 -3.32
N LEU A 228 -24.87 7.17 -2.35
CA LEU A 228 -25.71 6.43 -1.40
C LEU A 228 -26.51 7.38 -0.52
N LYS A 229 -25.93 8.52 -0.13
CA LYS A 229 -26.68 9.51 0.66
C LYS A 229 -27.81 10.15 -0.14
N GLU A 230 -27.60 10.38 -1.43
CA GLU A 230 -28.63 10.94 -2.31
C GLU A 230 -29.80 9.96 -2.47
N GLN A 231 -29.48 8.67 -2.66
CA GLN A 231 -30.45 7.58 -2.70
C GLN A 231 -31.26 7.45 -1.40
N MET A 232 -30.64 7.68 -0.24
CA MET A 232 -31.32 7.55 1.05
C MET A 232 -32.10 8.81 1.47
N VAL A 233 -31.55 10.01 1.24
CA VAL A 233 -32.02 11.26 1.88
C VAL A 233 -32.70 12.21 0.91
N GLN A 234 -32.32 12.25 -0.37
CA GLN A 234 -32.81 13.26 -1.32
C GLN A 234 -33.98 12.78 -2.18
N GLY A 235 -34.14 11.46 -2.38
CA GLY A 235 -35.26 10.87 -3.11
C GLY A 235 -36.56 10.73 -2.33
N GLN A 236 -36.61 11.09 -1.04
CA GLN A 236 -37.73 10.78 -0.16
C GLN A 236 -38.38 11.99 0.53
N PRO A 237 -39.71 11.97 0.73
CA PRO A 237 -40.45 13.10 1.30
C PRO A 237 -40.07 13.39 2.76
N ASN A 238 -39.60 12.39 3.53
CA ASN A 238 -39.03 12.63 4.86
C ASN A 238 -38.17 11.45 5.39
N PRO A 239 -36.83 11.48 5.27
CA PRO A 239 -35.93 10.40 5.71
C PRO A 239 -35.87 10.19 7.23
N LEU A 240 -36.60 11.00 8.01
CA LEU A 240 -36.68 10.93 9.47
C LEU A 240 -38.04 10.40 9.97
N LYS A 241 -39.02 10.14 9.09
CA LYS A 241 -40.33 9.61 9.47
C LYS A 241 -40.58 8.29 8.74
N ASN A 242 -40.72 7.21 9.51
CA ASN A 242 -41.16 5.88 9.07
C ASN A 242 -40.35 5.20 7.95
N THR A 243 -39.22 5.75 7.51
CA THR A 243 -38.34 5.06 6.55
C THR A 243 -37.37 4.13 7.25
N THR A 244 -37.34 2.87 6.82
CA THR A 244 -36.32 1.88 7.19
C THR A 244 -35.40 1.62 6.00
N TYR A 245 -34.09 1.71 6.21
CA TYR A 245 -33.11 1.40 5.19
C TYR A 245 -32.46 0.05 5.48
N ILE A 246 -32.42 -0.85 4.52
CA ILE A 246 -31.66 -2.10 4.61
C ILE A 246 -30.29 -1.85 3.97
N VAL A 247 -29.23 -1.94 4.77
CA VAL A 247 -27.89 -1.53 4.37
C VAL A 247 -26.83 -2.55 4.73
N ASP A 248 -25.75 -2.53 3.96
CA ASP A 248 -24.47 -3.09 4.40
C ASP A 248 -23.64 -1.97 5.04
N ALA A 249 -23.12 -2.23 6.23
CA ALA A 249 -22.38 -1.26 7.01
C ALA A 249 -21.14 -1.85 7.67
N ASP A 250 -20.07 -1.08 7.59
CA ASP A 250 -18.86 -1.25 8.38
C ASP A 250 -19.05 -0.52 9.72
N VAL A 251 -19.20 -1.27 10.81
CA VAL A 251 -19.29 -0.71 12.17
C VAL A 251 -17.89 -0.42 12.67
N GLN A 252 -17.63 0.84 12.98
CA GLN A 252 -16.39 1.29 13.59
C GLN A 252 -16.43 1.01 15.09
N ILE A 253 -15.62 0.06 15.57
CA ILE A 253 -15.52 -0.28 16.99
C ILE A 253 -14.25 0.35 17.58
N VAL A 254 -14.40 1.10 18.68
CA VAL A 254 -13.28 1.63 19.47
C VAL A 254 -13.46 1.18 20.91
N GLU A 255 -12.42 0.58 21.49
CA GLU A 255 -12.45 0.04 22.87
C GLU A 255 -13.61 -0.95 23.12
N GLY A 256 -14.02 -1.70 22.09
CA GLY A 256 -15.12 -2.67 22.17
C GLY A 256 -16.53 -2.09 22.01
N GLU A 257 -16.67 -0.78 21.84
CA GLU A 257 -17.96 -0.11 21.61
C GLU A 257 -18.10 0.40 20.17
N ALA A 258 -19.31 0.29 19.61
CA ALA A 258 -19.62 0.91 18.32
C ALA A 258 -19.59 2.44 18.44
N LYS A 259 -18.77 3.11 17.63
CA LYS A 259 -18.63 4.58 17.59
C LYS A 259 -19.17 5.21 16.32
N GLY A 260 -19.38 4.44 15.25
CA GLY A 260 -19.87 4.97 13.97
C GLY A 260 -20.20 3.88 12.96
N TYR A 261 -20.95 4.27 11.94
CA TYR A 261 -21.28 3.40 10.82
C TYR A 261 -20.70 3.98 9.53
N ARG A 262 -20.07 3.15 8.72
CA ARG A 262 -19.73 3.47 7.33
C ARG A 262 -20.59 2.63 6.41
N ILE A 263 -21.52 3.28 5.71
CA ILE A 263 -22.46 2.60 4.80
C ILE A 263 -21.75 2.28 3.50
N THR A 264 -21.72 1.00 3.16
CA THR A 264 -21.06 0.48 1.96
C THR A 264 -22.08 0.19 0.85
N HIS A 265 -23.28 -0.23 1.21
CA HIS A 265 -24.34 -0.52 0.26
C HIS A 265 -25.74 -0.28 0.84
N VAL A 266 -26.71 0.03 -0.02
CA VAL A 266 -28.12 0.16 0.33
C VAL A 266 -28.90 -0.82 -0.55
N HIS A 267 -29.53 -1.81 0.07
CA HIS A 267 -30.28 -2.85 -0.64
C HIS A 267 -31.72 -2.43 -0.89
N GLN A 268 -32.36 -1.84 0.12
CA GLN A 268 -33.77 -1.51 0.08
C GLN A 268 -34.10 -0.29 0.94
N VAL A 269 -35.10 0.45 0.51
CA VAL A 269 -35.74 1.49 1.30
C VAL A 269 -37.20 1.12 1.47
N ILE A 270 -37.66 1.04 2.72
CA ILE A 270 -39.03 0.66 3.09
C ILE A 270 -39.69 1.87 3.74
N ASP A 271 -40.74 2.40 3.11
CA ASP A 271 -41.55 3.49 3.65
C ASP A 271 -42.71 2.91 4.49
N GLY A 272 -42.74 3.24 5.78
CA GLY A 272 -43.75 2.75 6.73
C GLY A 272 -45.03 3.59 6.74
N ASP A 273 -45.72 3.68 5.61
CA ASP A 273 -47.04 4.31 5.48
C ASP A 273 -48.19 3.27 5.39
N ASP A 274 -48.04 2.12 6.07
CA ASP A 274 -49.14 1.19 6.42
C ASP A 274 -49.26 1.04 7.95
#